data_AF-A0A9E5K5P2-F1
#
_entry.id   AF-A0A9E5K5P2-F1
#
_cell.length_a   1.000
_cell.length_b   1.000
_cell.length_c   1.000
_cell.angle_alpha   90.00
_cell.angle_beta   90.00
_cell.angle_gamma   90.00
#
_symmetry.space_group_name_H-M   'P 1'
#
loop_
_entity.id
_entity.type
_entity.pdbx_description
1 polymer ?
#
loop_
_entity_poly.entity_id
_entity_poly.type
_entity_poly.pdbx_seq_one_letter_code
_entity_poly.pdbx_strand_id
1 'polypeptide(L)'
;PIDQSDGGEDDDPEEHKAWAMKLKGLGRNPGMPWKAQSSLIEIDTNKDFISDKGDEVWNILEQKGIKNVVLLGVHTNMCVLGRPFGLRQLVRNKKNVVLMRDMTDSMYNPKQWPYVDHFTGHDLVISHVERFVCPTITSDQILGGKPFEFKNDSRKTKDVQTLTDIKKVDADSLRKHWNTIMVPASVDVEALLQQGKVQWYRSCIRIPSEWISEKGVTLHLQNSASVVKAWMNGNELVMNNAEGACSCLIKPEFINKDDANLLVIRIENPTAQKNQLHLANLVGKSSLSLAGRWEARLGDASSWSNIPLPAKFGTSPNVFFEPSK
;
A
#
# COMPACT_ATOMS: atom_id res chain seq x y z
N PRO A 1 0.44 7.29 -3.62
CA PRO A 1 0.49 7.99 -4.93
C PRO A 1 -0.17 7.17 -6.04
N ILE A 2 0.13 5.87 -6.11
CA ILE A 2 -0.38 4.92 -7.11
C ILE A 2 -1.17 3.77 -6.45
N ASP A 3 -2.01 3.09 -7.20
CA ASP A 3 -2.60 1.80 -6.83
C ASP A 3 -1.69 0.66 -7.32
N GLN A 4 -1.24 -0.17 -6.38
CA GLN A 4 -0.35 -1.32 -6.60
C GLN A 4 -0.97 -2.61 -6.03
N SER A 5 -2.29 -2.61 -5.83
CA SER A 5 -2.99 -3.71 -5.17
C SER A 5 -3.05 -4.99 -5.98
N ASP A 6 -2.84 -4.92 -7.30
CA ASP A 6 -2.64 -6.08 -8.17
C ASP A 6 -1.20 -6.59 -8.19
N GLY A 7 -0.29 -5.97 -7.44
CA GLY A 7 1.13 -6.27 -7.47
C GLY A 7 1.83 -5.75 -8.72
N GLY A 8 1.33 -4.67 -9.32
CA GLY A 8 1.94 -4.05 -10.49
C GLY A 8 2.00 -4.99 -11.69
N GLU A 9 1.07 -5.93 -11.76
CA GLU A 9 1.00 -6.94 -12.82
C GLU A 9 0.64 -6.29 -14.15
N ASP A 10 1.66 -5.99 -14.95
CA ASP A 10 1.56 -5.45 -16.30
C ASP A 10 2.09 -6.39 -17.38
N ASP A 11 2.43 -7.64 -17.04
CA ASP A 11 2.86 -8.64 -18.00
C ASP A 11 1.74 -8.98 -19.01
N ASP A 12 2.14 -9.40 -20.21
CA ASP A 12 1.20 -10.05 -21.12
C ASP A 12 0.72 -11.39 -20.51
N PRO A 13 -0.60 -11.66 -20.45
CA PRO A 13 -1.12 -12.86 -19.81
C PRO A 13 -0.58 -14.18 -20.37
N GLU A 14 -0.30 -14.25 -21.68
CA GLU A 14 0.23 -15.47 -22.29
C GLU A 14 1.72 -15.62 -21.99
N GLU A 15 2.49 -14.53 -22.00
CA GLU A 15 3.89 -14.54 -21.56
C GLU A 15 4.03 -14.95 -20.09
N HIS A 16 3.20 -14.37 -19.21
CA HIS A 16 3.16 -14.71 -17.79
C HIS A 16 2.85 -16.20 -17.58
N LYS A 17 1.84 -16.71 -18.30
CA LYS A 17 1.44 -18.11 -18.22
C LYS A 17 2.55 -19.03 -18.73
N ALA A 18 3.20 -18.69 -19.84
CA ALA A 18 4.32 -19.45 -20.38
C ALA A 18 5.51 -19.47 -19.39
N TRP A 19 5.82 -18.32 -18.79
CA TRP A 19 6.86 -18.19 -17.77
C TRP A 19 6.56 -19.02 -16.53
N ALA A 20 5.33 -18.95 -16.01
CA ALA A 20 4.90 -19.73 -14.86
C ALA A 20 4.97 -21.24 -15.13
N MET A 21 4.60 -21.70 -16.34
CA MET A 21 4.78 -23.10 -16.74
C MET A 21 6.26 -23.50 -16.80
N LYS A 22 7.11 -22.64 -17.37
CA LYS A 22 8.57 -22.87 -17.42
C LYS A 22 9.15 -23.02 -16.01
N LEU A 23 8.81 -22.13 -15.09
CA LEU A 23 9.29 -22.20 -13.70
C LEU A 23 8.82 -23.47 -13.00
N LYS A 24 7.55 -23.86 -13.17
CA LYS A 24 7.04 -25.14 -12.64
C LYS A 24 7.77 -26.34 -13.22
N GLY A 25 8.07 -26.33 -14.52
CA GLY A 25 8.88 -27.37 -15.18
C GLY A 25 10.31 -27.49 -14.63
N LEU A 26 10.85 -26.39 -14.08
CA LEU A 26 12.13 -26.36 -13.38
C LEU A 26 12.02 -26.70 -11.88
N GLY A 27 10.85 -27.16 -11.41
CA GLY A 27 10.60 -27.41 -9.98
C GLY A 27 10.61 -26.14 -9.12
N ARG A 28 10.45 -24.96 -9.73
CA ARG A 28 10.40 -23.68 -9.03
C ARG A 28 8.95 -23.26 -8.78
N ASN A 29 8.72 -22.59 -7.65
CA ASN A 29 7.47 -21.89 -7.40
C ASN A 29 7.51 -20.52 -8.11
N PRO A 30 6.60 -20.23 -9.07
CA PRO A 30 6.57 -18.95 -9.77
C PRO A 30 6.35 -17.73 -8.86
N GLY A 31 5.71 -17.93 -7.70
CA GLY A 31 5.47 -16.85 -6.73
C GLY A 31 6.62 -16.59 -5.75
N MET A 32 7.76 -17.28 -5.89
CA MET A 32 8.92 -17.10 -5.01
C MET A 32 10.00 -16.25 -5.68
N PRO A 33 10.77 -15.47 -4.90
CA PRO A 33 11.84 -14.64 -5.44
C PRO A 33 12.95 -15.46 -6.10
N TRP A 34 13.85 -14.77 -6.79
CA TRP A 34 15.06 -15.35 -7.37
C TRP A 34 15.93 -16.01 -6.30
N LYS A 35 16.62 -17.09 -6.68
CA LYS A 35 17.46 -17.89 -5.75
C LYS A 35 18.84 -17.29 -5.50
N ALA A 36 19.22 -16.26 -6.27
CA ALA A 36 20.52 -15.62 -6.19
C ALA A 36 20.42 -14.17 -6.68
N GLN A 37 21.38 -13.35 -6.26
CA GLN A 37 21.58 -12.00 -6.76
C GLN A 37 22.07 -12.03 -8.21
N SER A 38 21.79 -10.97 -8.97
CA SER A 38 22.37 -10.77 -10.30
C SER A 38 23.90 -10.79 -10.21
N SER A 39 24.56 -11.54 -11.09
CA SER A 39 26.03 -11.57 -11.16
C SER A 39 26.65 -10.24 -11.58
N LEU A 40 25.84 -9.25 -11.98
CA LEU A 40 26.27 -7.88 -12.25
C LEU A 40 26.50 -7.07 -10.96
N ILE A 41 26.04 -7.57 -9.81
CA ILE A 41 26.25 -6.96 -8.51
C ILE A 41 27.15 -7.91 -7.72
N GLU A 42 28.43 -7.56 -7.63
CA GLU A 42 29.39 -8.29 -6.81
C GLU A 42 29.00 -8.18 -5.33
N ILE A 43 29.15 -9.29 -4.59
CA ILE A 43 29.01 -9.34 -3.14
C ILE A 43 30.40 -9.58 -2.56
N ASP A 44 31.02 -8.53 -2.02
CA ASP A 44 32.33 -8.62 -1.39
C ASP A 44 32.19 -9.33 -0.03
N THR A 45 32.58 -10.60 0.01
CA THR A 45 32.49 -11.44 1.22
C THR A 45 33.18 -10.87 2.47
N ASN A 46 34.09 -9.89 2.32
CA ASN A 46 34.76 -9.24 3.45
C ASN A 46 34.03 -7.99 3.97
N LYS A 47 33.10 -7.43 3.19
CA LYS A 47 32.46 -6.14 3.49
C LYS A 47 30.94 -6.18 3.52
N ASP A 48 30.34 -7.00 2.65
CA ASP A 48 28.92 -7.03 2.42
C ASP A 48 28.22 -8.04 3.33
N PHE A 49 26.97 -7.73 3.65
CA PHE A 49 26.11 -8.56 4.49
C PHE A 49 24.84 -8.88 3.72
N ILE A 50 24.35 -10.12 3.87
CA ILE A 50 23.09 -10.58 3.28
C ILE A 50 22.15 -10.95 4.42
N SER A 51 21.04 -10.25 4.53
CA SER A 51 19.97 -10.58 5.46
C SER A 51 18.63 -10.07 4.95
N ASP A 52 17.56 -10.80 5.25
CA ASP A 52 16.18 -10.38 5.07
C ASP A 52 15.49 -10.07 6.40
N LYS A 53 16.25 -10.05 7.51
CA LYS A 53 15.75 -9.77 8.86
C LYS A 53 16.15 -8.38 9.35
N GLY A 54 15.17 -7.65 9.87
CA GLY A 54 15.37 -6.25 10.29
C GLY A 54 16.29 -6.06 11.49
N ASP A 55 16.23 -6.97 12.45
CA ASP A 55 17.07 -6.99 13.64
C ASP A 55 18.55 -7.25 13.31
N GLU A 56 18.83 -8.19 12.40
CA GLU A 56 20.19 -8.44 11.90
C GLU A 56 20.74 -7.21 11.18
N VAL A 57 19.98 -6.62 10.24
CA VAL A 57 20.39 -5.39 9.54
C VAL A 57 20.63 -4.25 10.52
N TRP A 58 19.74 -4.06 11.49
CA TRP A 58 19.90 -3.04 12.53
C TRP A 58 21.19 -3.23 13.34
N ASN A 59 21.44 -4.45 13.81
CA ASN A 59 22.63 -4.77 14.59
C ASN A 59 23.90 -4.52 13.80
N ILE A 60 23.93 -4.84 12.50
CA ILE A 60 25.07 -4.56 11.62
C ILE A 60 25.33 -3.05 11.55
N LEU A 61 24.29 -2.25 11.31
CA LEU A 61 24.40 -0.79 11.23
C LEU A 61 24.91 -0.18 12.55
N GLU A 62 24.39 -0.63 13.69
CA GLU A 62 24.81 -0.18 15.01
C GLU A 62 26.25 -0.58 15.35
N GLN A 63 26.61 -1.85 15.16
CA GLN A 63 27.95 -2.37 15.44
C GLN A 63 29.03 -1.67 14.62
N LYS A 64 28.71 -1.28 13.38
CA LYS A 64 29.62 -0.51 12.52
C LYS A 64 29.55 1.00 12.73
N GLY A 65 28.69 1.50 13.63
CA GLY A 65 28.52 2.92 13.88
C GLY A 65 27.97 3.70 12.68
N ILE A 66 27.23 3.03 11.78
CA ILE A 66 26.69 3.64 10.56
C ILE A 66 25.49 4.51 10.91
N LYS A 67 25.61 5.82 10.66
CA LYS A 67 24.56 6.82 10.91
C LYS A 67 23.85 7.26 9.64
N ASN A 68 24.57 7.30 8.52
CA ASN A 68 24.08 7.74 7.22
C ASN A 68 23.84 6.53 6.33
N VAL A 69 22.66 6.41 5.74
CA VAL A 69 22.27 5.28 4.91
C VAL A 69 21.73 5.80 3.59
N VAL A 70 22.33 5.35 2.49
CA VAL A 70 21.76 5.50 1.15
C VAL A 70 21.07 4.19 0.83
N LEU A 71 19.75 4.23 0.62
CA LEU A 71 18.98 3.03 0.27
C LEU A 71 18.60 3.08 -1.20
N LEU A 72 18.71 1.93 -1.87
CA LEU A 72 18.33 1.71 -3.26
C LEU A 72 17.92 0.25 -3.45
N GLY A 73 17.30 -0.06 -4.59
CA GLY A 73 16.79 -1.40 -4.90
C GLY A 73 15.36 -1.37 -5.44
N VAL A 74 14.69 -2.53 -5.47
CA VAL A 74 13.32 -2.66 -5.98
C VAL A 74 12.47 -3.57 -5.10
N HIS A 75 11.15 -3.36 -4.99
CA HIS A 75 10.39 -2.24 -5.52
C HIS A 75 10.30 -1.09 -4.49
N THR A 76 10.43 0.15 -4.95
CA THR A 76 10.47 1.39 -4.14
C THR A 76 9.25 1.49 -3.23
N ASN A 77 8.07 1.32 -3.83
CA ASN A 77 6.76 1.35 -3.20
C ASN A 77 6.45 0.13 -2.30
N MET A 78 7.36 -0.84 -2.22
CA MET A 78 7.21 -2.06 -1.42
C MET A 78 8.38 -2.32 -0.48
N CYS A 79 9.40 -3.05 -0.95
CA CYS A 79 10.47 -3.55 -0.11
C CYS A 79 11.33 -2.40 0.42
N VAL A 80 11.67 -1.46 -0.46
CA VAL A 80 12.52 -0.30 -0.12
C VAL A 80 11.83 0.58 0.93
N LEU A 81 10.52 0.83 0.81
CA LEU A 81 9.78 1.60 1.80
C LEU A 81 9.41 0.83 3.07
N GLY A 82 8.94 -0.40 2.92
CA GLY A 82 8.08 -1.09 3.91
C GLY A 82 8.68 -2.30 4.61
N ARG A 83 9.86 -2.79 4.21
CA ARG A 83 10.54 -3.86 4.98
C ARG A 83 10.92 -3.36 6.38
N PRO A 84 11.15 -4.27 7.34
CA PRO A 84 11.63 -3.92 8.68
C PRO A 84 12.93 -3.09 8.72
N PHE A 85 13.69 -3.10 7.61
CA PHE A 85 14.91 -2.33 7.38
C PHE A 85 14.77 -1.31 6.23
N GLY A 86 13.56 -1.05 5.75
CA GLY A 86 13.27 -0.08 4.71
C GLY A 86 13.27 1.37 5.22
N LEU A 87 13.10 2.33 4.30
CA LEU A 87 13.17 3.78 4.55
C LEU A 87 12.36 4.19 5.78
N ARG A 88 11.10 3.76 5.89
CA ARG A 88 10.22 4.17 6.99
C ARG A 88 10.77 3.75 8.35
N GLN A 89 11.33 2.55 8.46
CA GLN A 89 11.85 2.04 9.72
C GLN A 89 13.19 2.68 10.06
N LEU A 90 14.08 2.86 9.08
CA LEU A 90 15.35 3.53 9.30
C LEU A 90 15.18 5.00 9.73
N VAL A 91 14.23 5.73 9.12
CA VAL A 91 13.87 7.10 9.52
C VAL A 91 13.29 7.13 10.93
N ARG A 92 12.36 6.22 11.25
CA ARG A 92 11.78 6.10 12.61
C ARG A 92 12.84 5.82 13.67
N ASN A 93 13.85 5.03 13.31
CA ASN A 93 14.99 4.72 14.16
C ASN A 93 16.11 5.78 14.07
N LYS A 94 15.81 6.99 13.57
CA LYS A 94 16.69 8.17 13.59
C LYS A 94 18.00 8.01 12.82
N LYS A 95 18.05 7.14 11.81
CA LYS A 95 19.14 7.15 10.83
C LYS A 95 18.98 8.35 9.89
N ASN A 96 20.10 8.87 9.39
CA ASN A 96 20.09 9.87 8.32
C ASN A 96 19.97 9.12 7.00
N VAL A 97 18.75 8.99 6.49
CA VAL A 97 18.45 8.16 5.32
C VAL A 97 18.17 9.03 4.11
N VAL A 98 18.70 8.63 2.96
CA VAL A 98 18.30 9.13 1.64
C VAL A 98 17.99 7.97 0.71
N LEU A 99 17.04 8.17 -0.21
CA LEU A 99 16.75 7.23 -1.29
C LEU A 99 17.54 7.63 -2.55
N MET A 100 18.22 6.67 -3.18
CA MET A 100 18.80 6.84 -4.53
C MET A 100 17.68 6.75 -5.58
N ARG A 101 17.13 7.90 -5.99
CA ARG A 101 15.88 7.95 -6.77
C ARG A 101 16.01 7.48 -8.23
N ASP A 102 17.21 7.56 -8.81
CA ASP A 102 17.47 7.17 -10.20
C ASP A 102 17.95 5.72 -10.32
N MET A 103 18.26 5.03 -9.23
CA MET A 103 18.65 3.61 -9.21
C MET A 103 17.64 2.73 -8.47
N THR A 104 16.35 3.07 -8.61
CA THR A 104 15.25 2.36 -7.99
C THR A 104 14.08 2.29 -8.96
N ASP A 105 13.14 1.37 -8.72
CA ASP A 105 11.97 1.20 -9.58
C ASP A 105 10.74 0.81 -8.73
N SER A 106 9.53 1.08 -9.21
CA SER A 106 8.28 0.87 -8.47
C SER A 106 7.43 -0.20 -9.14
N MET A 107 6.74 -0.99 -8.34
CA MET A 107 5.77 -1.95 -8.86
C MET A 107 4.48 -1.21 -9.20
N TYR A 108 4.24 -0.94 -10.49
CA TYR A 108 3.07 -0.18 -10.93
C TYR A 108 2.54 -0.69 -12.27
N ASN A 109 1.26 -1.01 -12.31
CA ASN A 109 0.54 -1.32 -13.53
C ASN A 109 -0.13 -0.04 -14.07
N PRO A 110 0.22 0.44 -15.29
CA PRO A 110 -0.42 1.61 -15.91
C PRO A 110 -1.94 1.52 -16.08
N LYS A 111 -2.52 0.33 -16.00
CA LYS A 111 -3.99 0.10 -16.02
C LYS A 111 -4.64 0.34 -14.66
N GLN A 112 -3.85 0.57 -13.61
CA GLN A 112 -4.31 0.95 -12.29
C GLN A 112 -4.16 2.45 -12.07
N TRP A 113 -4.90 2.97 -11.09
CA TRP A 113 -4.83 4.37 -10.71
C TRP A 113 -3.39 4.83 -10.47
N PRO A 114 -2.94 6.00 -10.98
CA PRO A 114 -3.73 7.06 -11.61
C PRO A 114 -3.81 7.01 -13.15
N TYR A 115 -3.62 5.84 -13.75
CA TYR A 115 -3.68 5.61 -15.20
C TYR A 115 -2.67 6.43 -16.00
N VAL A 116 -1.45 6.51 -15.48
CA VAL A 116 -0.31 7.13 -16.15
C VAL A 116 0.65 6.03 -16.61
N ASP A 117 1.60 6.37 -17.48
CA ASP A 117 2.65 5.43 -17.82
C ASP A 117 3.48 5.03 -16.57
N HIS A 118 4.19 3.91 -16.68
CA HIS A 118 4.91 3.32 -15.56
C HIS A 118 5.89 4.31 -14.90
N PHE A 119 6.68 5.01 -15.71
CA PHE A 119 7.72 5.91 -15.21
C PHE A 119 7.12 7.17 -14.55
N THR A 120 5.99 7.67 -15.05
CA THR A 120 5.24 8.74 -14.35
C THR A 120 4.67 8.24 -13.03
N GLY A 121 4.19 7.00 -12.97
CA GLY A 121 3.80 6.37 -11.70
C GLY A 121 4.96 6.28 -10.72
N HIS A 122 6.15 5.94 -11.22
CA HIS A 122 7.38 5.91 -10.43
C HIS A 122 7.75 7.29 -9.86
N ASP A 123 7.73 8.35 -10.67
CA ASP A 123 7.98 9.72 -10.20
C ASP A 123 7.04 10.13 -9.07
N LEU A 124 5.76 9.73 -9.13
CA LEU A 124 4.80 10.00 -8.07
C LEU A 124 5.12 9.22 -6.78
N VAL A 125 5.72 8.03 -6.88
CA VAL A 125 6.26 7.30 -5.72
C VAL A 125 7.43 8.07 -5.11
N ILE A 126 8.40 8.49 -5.92
CA ILE A 126 9.54 9.29 -5.46
C ILE A 126 9.07 10.58 -4.78
N SER A 127 8.16 11.32 -5.41
CA SER A 127 7.53 12.53 -4.85
C SER A 127 6.84 12.27 -3.50
N HIS A 128 6.20 11.11 -3.33
CA HIS A 128 5.62 10.73 -2.03
C HIS A 128 6.71 10.47 -0.98
N VAL A 129 7.80 9.79 -1.35
CA VAL A 129 8.94 9.56 -0.46
C VAL A 129 9.52 10.89 0.02
N GLU A 130 9.76 11.83 -0.90
CA GLU A 130 10.34 13.15 -0.62
C GLU A 130 9.48 13.98 0.34
N ARG A 131 8.15 13.91 0.20
CA ARG A 131 7.23 14.69 1.04
C ARG A 131 7.04 14.12 2.44
N PHE A 132 7.02 12.80 2.57
CA PHE A 132 6.49 12.16 3.77
C PHE A 132 7.46 11.23 4.48
N VAL A 133 8.59 10.88 3.86
CA VAL A 133 9.49 9.83 4.37
C VAL A 133 10.91 10.37 4.58
N CYS A 134 11.61 10.73 3.50
CA CYS A 134 13.00 11.19 3.58
C CYS A 134 13.43 11.93 2.30
N PRO A 135 14.54 12.70 2.35
CA PRO A 135 15.15 13.26 1.14
C PRO A 135 15.62 12.17 0.16
N THR A 136 15.85 12.58 -1.08
CA THR A 136 16.39 11.74 -2.16
C THR A 136 17.69 12.33 -2.70
N ILE A 137 18.51 11.48 -3.34
CA ILE A 137 19.71 11.85 -4.10
C ILE A 137 19.74 11.09 -5.42
N THR A 138 20.51 11.57 -6.38
CA THR A 138 20.80 10.89 -7.65
C THR A 138 22.21 10.30 -7.65
N SER A 139 22.43 9.26 -8.45
CA SER A 139 23.69 8.50 -8.47
C SER A 139 24.90 9.33 -8.84
N ASP A 140 24.74 10.34 -9.70
CA ASP A 140 25.78 11.27 -10.12
C ASP A 140 26.29 12.16 -8.97
N GLN A 141 25.51 12.36 -7.91
CA GLN A 141 25.97 13.08 -6.72
C GLN A 141 27.03 12.31 -5.94
N ILE A 142 27.13 10.99 -6.13
CA ILE A 142 28.16 10.14 -5.54
C ILE A 142 29.22 9.75 -6.58
N LEU A 143 28.80 9.34 -7.78
CA LEU A 143 29.66 8.77 -8.81
C LEU A 143 30.19 9.81 -9.82
N GLY A 144 29.61 11.01 -9.85
CA GLY A 144 29.81 12.00 -10.91
C GLY A 144 29.06 11.64 -12.20
N GLY A 145 29.21 12.49 -13.22
CA GLY A 145 28.63 12.23 -14.55
C GLY A 145 27.19 12.69 -14.70
N LYS A 146 26.29 11.77 -15.06
CA LYS A 146 24.85 12.04 -15.25
C LYS A 146 24.03 11.00 -14.48
N PRO A 147 22.83 11.36 -13.99
CA PRO A 147 21.91 10.41 -13.37
C PRO A 147 21.64 9.21 -14.29
N PHE A 148 21.34 8.06 -13.69
CA PHE A 148 20.89 6.89 -14.43
C PHE A 148 19.53 7.17 -15.08
N GLU A 149 19.35 6.67 -16.31
CA GLU A 149 18.07 6.73 -17.00
C GLU A 149 17.72 5.36 -17.60
N PHE A 150 16.48 4.92 -17.40
CA PHE A 150 15.98 3.73 -18.07
C PHE A 150 15.92 3.95 -19.57
N LYS A 151 16.48 3.01 -20.35
CA LYS A 151 16.48 3.06 -21.82
C LYS A 151 15.07 3.22 -22.42
N ASN A 152 14.05 2.72 -21.73
CA ASN A 152 12.66 2.74 -22.19
C ASN A 152 11.88 3.98 -21.73
N ASP A 153 12.44 4.83 -20.87
CA ASP A 153 11.82 6.10 -20.48
C ASP A 153 12.06 7.16 -21.54
N SER A 154 11.08 7.32 -22.44
CA SER A 154 11.10 8.28 -23.54
C SER A 154 10.40 9.60 -23.22
N ARG A 155 9.96 9.80 -21.97
CA ARG A 155 9.23 11.00 -21.58
C ARG A 155 10.11 12.24 -21.67
N LYS A 156 9.51 13.35 -22.11
CA LYS A 156 10.17 14.67 -22.14
C LYS A 156 10.19 15.34 -20.77
N THR A 157 9.15 15.09 -19.97
CA THR A 157 9.03 15.61 -18.61
C THR A 157 9.19 14.44 -17.66
N LYS A 158 10.22 14.52 -16.82
CA LYS A 158 10.52 13.57 -15.75
C LYS A 158 10.34 14.27 -14.40
N ASP A 159 10.50 13.53 -13.32
CA ASP A 159 10.42 14.04 -11.95
C ASP A 159 9.05 14.67 -11.64
N VAL A 160 7.99 14.08 -12.19
CA VAL A 160 6.60 14.53 -12.02
C VAL A 160 6.21 14.47 -10.54
N GLN A 161 6.12 15.64 -9.90
CA GLN A 161 5.75 15.71 -8.49
C GLN A 161 4.25 15.60 -8.26
N THR A 162 3.44 16.22 -9.12
CA THR A 162 1.98 16.24 -9.04
C THR A 162 1.36 16.09 -10.41
N LEU A 163 0.22 15.43 -10.49
CA LEU A 163 -0.60 15.38 -11.69
C LEU A 163 -1.49 16.63 -11.75
N THR A 164 -1.46 17.34 -12.89
CA THR A 164 -2.33 18.51 -13.15
C THR A 164 -3.74 18.09 -13.54
N ASP A 165 -3.86 16.97 -14.25
CA ASP A 165 -5.12 16.48 -14.83
C ASP A 165 -5.49 15.12 -14.24
N ILE A 166 -5.68 15.07 -12.92
CA ILE A 166 -6.19 13.87 -12.26
C ILE A 166 -7.62 13.63 -12.75
N LYS A 167 -7.85 12.49 -13.42
CA LYS A 167 -9.21 12.06 -13.77
C LYS A 167 -10.07 12.06 -12.50
N LYS A 168 -11.13 12.86 -12.50
CA LYS A 168 -12.11 12.83 -11.43
C LYS A 168 -12.75 11.45 -11.36
N VAL A 169 -13.13 11.04 -10.15
CA VAL A 169 -13.93 9.82 -9.95
C VAL A 169 -15.22 9.95 -10.74
N ASP A 170 -15.51 8.94 -11.54
CA ASP A 170 -16.73 8.83 -12.33
C ASP A 170 -17.38 7.44 -12.14
N ALA A 171 -18.57 7.26 -12.72
CA ALA A 171 -19.32 6.03 -12.53
C ALA A 171 -18.65 4.80 -13.17
N ASP A 172 -17.94 4.98 -14.29
CA ASP A 172 -17.29 3.89 -15.02
C ASP A 172 -16.02 3.43 -14.30
N SER A 173 -15.18 4.37 -13.90
CA SER A 173 -13.98 4.14 -13.09
C SER A 173 -14.31 3.46 -11.76
N LEU A 174 -15.41 3.83 -11.08
CA LEU A 174 -15.84 3.15 -9.86
C LEU A 174 -16.21 1.68 -10.08
N ARG A 175 -16.68 1.29 -11.27
CA ARG A 175 -17.00 -0.11 -11.59
C ARG A 175 -15.75 -0.91 -12.01
N LYS A 176 -14.78 -0.22 -12.61
CA LYS A 176 -13.57 -0.85 -13.18
C LYS A 176 -12.38 -0.89 -12.23
N HIS A 177 -12.29 0.04 -11.27
CA HIS A 177 -11.09 0.25 -10.48
C HIS A 177 -11.40 0.69 -9.04
N TRP A 178 -10.41 0.58 -8.17
CA TRP A 178 -10.43 1.23 -6.85
C TRP A 178 -10.10 2.70 -7.02
N ASN A 179 -10.94 3.57 -6.45
CA ASN A 179 -10.78 5.02 -6.57
C ASN A 179 -10.53 5.62 -5.20
N THR A 180 -9.53 6.48 -5.08
CA THR A 180 -9.32 7.24 -3.84
C THR A 180 -10.45 8.25 -3.65
N ILE A 181 -11.13 8.17 -2.52
CA ILE A 181 -12.20 9.08 -2.09
C ILE A 181 -11.93 9.60 -0.69
N MET A 182 -12.64 10.65 -0.30
CA MET A 182 -12.76 11.06 1.11
C MET A 182 -13.92 10.32 1.77
N VAL A 183 -13.79 10.06 3.06
CA VAL A 183 -14.85 9.58 3.95
C VAL A 183 -14.91 10.54 5.15
N PRO A 184 -16.00 11.30 5.34
CA PRO A 184 -17.20 11.37 4.49
C PRO A 184 -16.91 11.82 3.05
N ALA A 185 -17.67 11.30 2.10
CA ALA A 185 -17.50 11.62 0.68
C ALA A 185 -18.16 12.96 0.33
N SER A 186 -17.69 13.60 -0.75
CA SER A 186 -18.37 14.78 -1.29
C SER A 186 -19.70 14.38 -1.95
N VAL A 187 -20.65 15.32 -2.02
CA VAL A 187 -21.99 15.10 -2.59
C VAL A 187 -21.94 14.44 -3.98
N ASP A 188 -21.02 14.88 -4.85
CA ASP A 188 -20.88 14.32 -6.20
C ASP A 188 -20.43 12.84 -6.18
N VAL A 189 -19.47 12.48 -5.32
CA VAL A 189 -18.96 11.11 -5.18
C VAL A 189 -20.01 10.22 -4.53
N GLU A 190 -20.72 10.74 -3.54
CA GLU A 190 -21.86 10.05 -2.93
C GLU A 190 -22.93 9.72 -3.96
N ALA A 191 -23.30 10.68 -4.82
CA ALA A 191 -24.29 10.45 -5.87
C ALA A 191 -23.86 9.35 -6.86
N LEU A 192 -22.55 9.25 -7.16
CA LEU A 192 -22.00 8.18 -7.98
C LEU A 192 -22.06 6.81 -7.27
N LEU A 193 -21.66 6.75 -6.00
CA LEU A 193 -21.67 5.51 -5.21
C LEU A 193 -23.09 4.94 -5.07
N GLN A 194 -24.11 5.82 -4.90
CA GLN A 194 -25.51 5.43 -4.78
C GLN A 194 -26.09 4.74 -6.04
N GLN A 195 -25.42 4.84 -7.19
CA GLN A 195 -25.83 4.12 -8.40
C GLN A 195 -25.54 2.62 -8.31
N GLY A 196 -24.69 2.18 -7.37
CA GLY A 196 -24.30 0.80 -7.18
C GLY A 196 -25.09 0.12 -6.07
N LYS A 197 -25.59 -1.09 -6.36
CA LYS A 197 -26.22 -1.95 -5.34
C LYS A 197 -25.22 -2.54 -4.34
N VAL A 198 -23.95 -2.64 -4.71
CA VAL A 198 -22.88 -3.15 -3.85
C VAL A 198 -21.71 -2.17 -3.92
N GLN A 199 -21.30 -1.68 -2.76
CA GLN A 199 -20.21 -0.74 -2.59
C GLN A 199 -19.14 -1.39 -1.72
N TRP A 200 -17.89 -1.25 -2.14
CA TRP A 200 -16.73 -1.70 -1.39
C TRP A 200 -15.89 -0.50 -1.01
N TYR A 201 -15.38 -0.54 0.22
CA TYR A 201 -14.46 0.44 0.77
C TYR A 201 -13.26 -0.30 1.35
N ARG A 202 -12.05 0.21 1.14
CA ARG A 202 -10.87 -0.31 1.79
C ARG A 202 -9.94 0.80 2.24
N SER A 203 -9.19 0.52 3.29
CA SER A 203 -8.14 1.40 3.80
C SER A 203 -7.10 0.58 4.56
N CYS A 204 -5.98 1.20 4.87
CA CYS A 204 -4.87 0.60 5.60
C CYS A 204 -4.73 1.26 6.96
N ILE A 205 -4.54 0.48 8.02
CA ILE A 205 -4.48 0.96 9.39
C ILE A 205 -3.31 0.33 10.11
N ARG A 206 -2.49 1.14 10.79
CA ARG A 206 -1.53 0.64 11.79
C ARG A 206 -2.19 0.61 13.15
N ILE A 207 -2.13 -0.55 13.81
CA ILE A 207 -2.69 -0.73 15.16
C ILE A 207 -1.53 -1.00 16.13
N PRO A 208 -1.20 -0.06 17.03
CA PRO A 208 -0.16 -0.25 18.03
C PRO A 208 -0.48 -1.41 18.96
N SER A 209 0.51 -2.24 19.29
CA SER A 209 0.28 -3.40 20.17
C SER A 209 -0.27 -3.00 21.53
N GLU A 210 0.10 -1.82 22.05
CA GLU A 210 -0.40 -1.29 23.32
C GLU A 210 -1.91 -1.02 23.32
N TRP A 211 -2.51 -0.73 22.16
CA TRP A 211 -3.94 -0.44 22.01
C TRP A 211 -4.81 -1.70 22.01
N ILE A 212 -4.21 -2.85 21.68
CA ILE A 212 -4.91 -4.12 21.53
C ILE A 212 -5.16 -4.69 22.93
N SER A 213 -6.43 -4.86 23.30
CA SER A 213 -6.80 -5.54 24.54
C SER A 213 -6.71 -7.06 24.39
N GLU A 214 -6.88 -7.82 25.47
CA GLU A 214 -6.97 -9.28 25.42
C GLU A 214 -8.07 -9.77 24.46
N LYS A 215 -9.16 -8.98 24.33
CA LYS A 215 -10.28 -9.28 23.42
C LYS A 215 -10.05 -8.75 21.99
N GLY A 216 -9.06 -7.88 21.79
CA GLY A 216 -8.81 -7.19 20.52
C GLY A 216 -9.19 -5.71 20.54
N VAL A 217 -9.64 -5.20 19.39
CA VAL A 217 -10.12 -3.82 19.20
C VAL A 217 -11.48 -3.84 18.52
N THR A 218 -12.32 -2.84 18.78
CA THR A 218 -13.66 -2.74 18.21
C THR A 218 -13.64 -1.75 17.05
N LEU A 219 -14.15 -2.16 15.90
CA LEU A 219 -14.47 -1.26 14.80
C LEU A 219 -15.92 -0.79 14.99
N HIS A 220 -16.11 0.51 15.05
CA HIS A 220 -17.42 1.15 15.08
C HIS A 220 -17.67 1.85 13.75
N LEU A 221 -18.78 1.50 13.11
CA LEU A 221 -19.26 2.09 11.86
C LEU A 221 -20.56 2.84 12.19
N GLN A 222 -20.49 4.16 12.13
CA GLN A 222 -21.61 5.03 12.49
C GLN A 222 -22.54 5.24 11.29
N ASN A 223 -23.85 5.30 11.57
CA ASN A 223 -24.88 5.71 10.63
C ASN A 223 -24.97 4.82 9.36
N SER A 224 -24.67 3.53 9.53
CA SER A 224 -24.53 2.56 8.45
C SER A 224 -25.55 1.43 8.60
N ALA A 225 -26.83 1.70 8.34
CA ALA A 225 -27.87 0.68 8.46
C ALA A 225 -27.80 -0.42 7.37
N SER A 226 -26.74 -0.45 6.55
CA SER A 226 -26.52 -1.41 5.46
C SER A 226 -25.08 -1.92 5.31
N VAL A 227 -24.19 -1.73 6.31
CA VAL A 227 -22.91 -2.46 6.27
C VAL A 227 -23.20 -3.92 6.52
N VAL A 228 -23.01 -4.72 5.48
CA VAL A 228 -23.32 -6.14 5.52
C VAL A 228 -22.12 -6.93 6.01
N LYS A 229 -20.90 -6.53 5.61
CA LYS A 229 -19.68 -7.29 5.90
C LYS A 229 -18.46 -6.40 6.05
N ALA A 230 -17.51 -6.85 6.86
CA ALA A 230 -16.18 -6.26 6.94
C ALA A 230 -15.12 -7.37 7.08
N TRP A 231 -13.89 -7.05 6.70
CA TRP A 231 -12.74 -7.95 6.79
C TRP A 231 -11.53 -7.23 7.37
N MET A 232 -10.74 -7.96 8.15
CA MET A 232 -9.40 -7.53 8.58
C MET A 232 -8.36 -8.50 8.02
N ASN A 233 -7.46 -7.99 7.16
CA ASN A 233 -6.44 -8.80 6.48
C ASN A 233 -7.03 -10.04 5.78
N GLY A 234 -8.21 -9.91 5.17
CA GLY A 234 -8.95 -10.98 4.50
C GLY A 234 -9.78 -11.90 5.41
N ASN A 235 -9.71 -11.74 6.73
CA ASN A 235 -10.53 -12.50 7.68
C ASN A 235 -11.88 -11.79 7.88
N GLU A 236 -12.99 -12.47 7.60
CA GLU A 236 -14.33 -11.91 7.76
C GLU A 236 -14.66 -11.66 9.24
N LEU A 237 -15.20 -10.46 9.51
CA LEU A 237 -15.54 -10.01 10.85
C LEU A 237 -17.02 -10.28 11.12
N VAL A 238 -17.32 -10.65 12.38
CA VAL A 238 -18.71 -10.84 12.82
C VAL A 238 -19.31 -9.49 13.15
N MET A 239 -20.27 -9.04 12.34
CA MET A 239 -20.93 -7.75 12.49
C MET A 239 -22.08 -7.83 13.51
N ASN A 240 -22.10 -6.88 14.45
CA ASN A 240 -23.21 -6.65 15.36
C ASN A 240 -23.97 -5.40 14.89
N ASN A 241 -25.15 -5.60 14.34
CA ASN A 241 -26.00 -4.54 13.80
C ASN A 241 -27.02 -4.13 14.85
N ALA A 242 -26.86 -2.93 15.42
CA ALA A 242 -27.88 -2.25 16.21
C ALA A 242 -28.48 -1.11 15.38
N GLU A 243 -29.69 -0.64 15.70
CA GLU A 243 -30.33 0.47 14.97
C GLU A 243 -29.40 1.70 14.95
N GLY A 244 -28.96 2.11 13.76
CA GLY A 244 -28.13 3.31 13.55
C GLY A 244 -26.63 3.17 13.83
N ALA A 245 -26.16 2.02 14.34
CA ALA A 245 -24.75 1.77 14.58
C ALA A 245 -24.38 0.30 14.37
N CYS A 246 -23.33 0.07 13.58
CA CYS A 246 -22.76 -1.25 13.38
C CYS A 246 -21.41 -1.32 14.09
N SER A 247 -21.12 -2.44 14.76
CA SER A 247 -19.81 -2.66 15.36
C SER A 247 -19.34 -4.09 15.21
N CYS A 248 -18.04 -4.31 15.19
CA CYS A 248 -17.47 -5.64 15.21
C CYS A 248 -16.19 -5.69 16.04
N LEU A 249 -15.99 -6.81 16.74
CA LEU A 249 -14.75 -7.09 17.46
C LEU A 249 -13.74 -7.66 16.47
N ILE A 250 -12.61 -6.99 16.31
CA ILE A 250 -11.46 -7.48 15.56
C ILE A 250 -10.55 -8.17 16.57
N LYS A 251 -10.50 -9.50 16.48
CA LYS A 251 -9.71 -10.31 17.40
C LYS A 251 -8.20 -10.12 17.18
N PRO A 252 -7.37 -10.26 18.22
CA PRO A 252 -5.92 -10.02 18.11
C PRO A 252 -5.22 -10.84 17.02
N GLU A 253 -5.69 -12.06 16.74
CA GLU A 253 -5.12 -12.96 15.71
C GLU A 253 -5.31 -12.46 14.28
N PHE A 254 -6.26 -11.55 14.05
CA PHE A 254 -6.47 -10.95 12.72
C PHE A 254 -5.61 -9.70 12.50
N ILE A 255 -4.85 -9.27 13.51
CA ILE A 255 -4.10 -8.01 13.51
C ILE A 255 -2.60 -8.29 13.44
N ASN A 256 -1.96 -7.76 12.41
CA ASN A 256 -0.52 -7.57 12.36
C ASN A 256 -0.16 -6.40 13.28
N LYS A 257 0.19 -6.72 14.52
CA LYS A 257 0.54 -5.75 15.56
C LYS A 257 1.72 -4.89 15.10
N ASP A 258 1.64 -3.57 15.36
CA ASP A 258 2.72 -2.64 15.01
C ASP A 258 3.12 -2.71 13.52
N ASP A 259 2.18 -3.09 12.64
CA ASP A 259 2.35 -3.16 11.20
C ASP A 259 1.06 -2.71 10.51
N ALA A 260 1.11 -2.62 9.18
CA ALA A 260 -0.02 -2.27 8.34
C ALA A 260 -1.06 -3.40 8.30
N ASN A 261 -2.34 -3.02 8.41
CA ASN A 261 -3.49 -3.92 8.33
C ASN A 261 -4.49 -3.43 7.29
N LEU A 262 -4.98 -4.32 6.44
CA LEU A 262 -6.03 -4.01 5.48
C LEU A 262 -7.40 -4.12 6.16
N LEU A 263 -8.14 -3.01 6.19
CA LEU A 263 -9.56 -3.00 6.53
C LEU A 263 -10.39 -2.91 5.25
N VAL A 264 -11.34 -3.82 5.07
CA VAL A 264 -12.30 -3.81 3.95
C VAL A 264 -13.72 -3.81 4.48
N ILE A 265 -14.60 -3.03 3.87
CA ILE A 265 -16.02 -2.90 4.22
C ILE A 265 -16.85 -3.07 2.95
N ARG A 266 -17.93 -3.85 3.03
CA ARG A 266 -18.91 -4.04 1.96
C ARG A 266 -20.29 -3.59 2.45
N ILE A 267 -20.92 -2.73 1.65
CA ILE A 267 -22.28 -2.22 1.84
C ILE A 267 -23.14 -2.74 0.69
N GLU A 268 -24.35 -3.22 1.00
CA GLU A 268 -25.30 -3.71 0.00
C GLU A 268 -26.63 -2.98 0.08
N ASN A 269 -27.26 -2.81 -1.08
CA ASN A 269 -28.53 -2.13 -1.28
C ASN A 269 -28.66 -0.82 -0.46
N PRO A 270 -27.70 0.11 -0.59
CA PRO A 270 -27.73 1.35 0.16
C PRO A 270 -29.01 2.12 -0.21
N THR A 271 -29.94 2.23 0.74
CA THR A 271 -31.17 3.02 0.58
C THR A 271 -31.00 4.36 1.28
N ALA A 272 -30.96 5.46 0.51
CA ALA A 272 -30.81 6.84 0.98
C ALA A 272 -29.52 7.14 1.80
N GLN A 273 -29.45 8.34 2.41
CA GLN A 273 -28.31 8.83 3.22
C GLN A 273 -27.96 7.96 4.44
N LYS A 274 -28.86 7.08 4.90
CA LYS A 274 -28.70 6.24 6.11
C LYS A 274 -27.73 5.06 5.95
N ASN A 275 -27.15 4.89 4.77
CA ASN A 275 -26.45 3.66 4.37
C ASN A 275 -25.10 3.91 3.69
N GLN A 276 -24.52 5.08 3.88
CA GLN A 276 -23.18 5.40 3.40
C GLN A 276 -22.15 5.20 4.51
N LEU A 277 -20.91 4.91 4.12
CA LEU A 277 -19.80 4.97 5.05
C LEU A 277 -19.50 6.45 5.33
N HIS A 278 -20.04 6.96 6.44
CA HIS A 278 -19.83 8.33 6.87
C HIS A 278 -18.62 8.44 7.81
N LEU A 279 -18.65 7.64 8.88
CA LEU A 279 -17.65 7.67 9.93
C LEU A 279 -17.34 6.25 10.38
N ALA A 280 -16.05 5.93 10.43
CA ALA A 280 -15.53 4.72 11.03
C ALA A 280 -14.55 5.10 12.13
N ASN A 281 -14.60 4.40 13.26
CA ASN A 281 -13.68 4.60 14.37
C ASN A 281 -13.15 3.25 14.83
N LEU A 282 -11.85 3.18 15.09
CA LEU A 282 -11.23 2.04 15.73
C LEU A 282 -11.08 2.36 17.22
N VAL A 283 -11.58 1.49 18.10
CA VAL A 283 -11.58 1.69 19.55
C VAL A 283 -10.94 0.50 20.24
N GLY A 284 -9.78 0.71 20.84
CA GLY A 284 -9.11 -0.21 21.77
C GLY A 284 -8.95 0.45 23.13
N LYS A 285 -7.74 0.38 23.71
CA LYS A 285 -7.38 1.24 24.87
C LYS A 285 -7.31 2.73 24.52
N SER A 286 -7.30 3.05 23.23
CA SER A 286 -7.37 4.40 22.67
C SER A 286 -8.22 4.36 21.41
N SER A 287 -8.62 5.52 20.89
CA SER A 287 -9.48 5.64 19.73
C SER A 287 -8.78 6.33 18.56
N LEU A 288 -9.03 5.85 17.34
CA LEU A 288 -8.59 6.48 16.10
C LEU A 288 -9.80 6.71 15.19
N SER A 289 -10.00 7.97 14.80
CA SER A 289 -10.95 8.29 13.74
C SER A 289 -10.38 7.86 12.39
N LEU A 290 -11.21 7.16 11.61
CA LEU A 290 -10.90 6.75 10.25
C LEU A 290 -11.60 7.66 9.23
N ALA A 291 -11.94 8.90 9.62
CA ALA A 291 -12.32 9.94 8.68
C ALA A 291 -11.08 10.40 7.90
N GLY A 292 -11.14 10.37 6.57
CA GLY A 292 -9.98 10.65 5.74
C GLY A 292 -10.05 9.97 4.39
N ARG A 293 -8.89 9.59 3.86
CA ARG A 293 -8.79 8.97 2.53
C ARG A 293 -9.04 7.47 2.61
N TRP A 294 -9.92 7.00 1.74
CA TRP A 294 -10.25 5.60 1.52
C TRP A 294 -10.19 5.29 0.03
N GLU A 295 -10.23 4.00 -0.32
CA GLU A 295 -10.49 3.56 -1.67
C GLU A 295 -11.88 2.96 -1.77
N ALA A 296 -12.63 3.30 -2.83
CA ALA A 296 -13.97 2.79 -3.07
C ALA A 296 -14.12 2.17 -4.47
N ARG A 297 -15.01 1.18 -4.57
CA ARG A 297 -15.33 0.46 -5.80
C ARG A 297 -16.77 -0.05 -5.79
N LEU A 298 -17.39 -0.11 -6.95
CA LEU A 298 -18.73 -0.67 -7.19
C LEU A 298 -18.63 -2.04 -7.88
N GLY A 299 -19.48 -2.98 -7.45
CA GLY A 299 -19.57 -4.33 -8.00
C GLY A 299 -19.59 -5.41 -6.92
N ASP A 300 -19.60 -6.67 -7.32
CA ASP A 300 -19.91 -7.80 -6.42
C ASP A 300 -18.86 -8.93 -6.45
N ALA A 301 -17.60 -8.62 -6.76
CA ALA A 301 -16.56 -9.64 -6.74
C ALA A 301 -16.12 -9.92 -5.29
N SER A 302 -16.23 -11.17 -4.86
CA SER A 302 -15.83 -11.60 -3.51
C SER A 302 -14.33 -11.49 -3.25
N SER A 303 -13.51 -11.53 -4.30
CA SER A 303 -12.05 -11.39 -4.23
C SER A 303 -11.60 -10.03 -3.68
N TRP A 304 -12.48 -9.02 -3.67
CA TRP A 304 -12.19 -7.68 -3.16
C TRP A 304 -12.19 -7.57 -1.63
N SER A 305 -12.53 -8.66 -0.92
CA SER A 305 -12.39 -8.78 0.54
C SER A 305 -10.95 -8.79 1.04
N ASN A 306 -9.97 -8.97 0.14
CA ASN A 306 -8.55 -8.93 0.44
C ASN A 306 -7.76 -8.36 -0.75
N ILE A 307 -6.43 -8.26 -0.59
CA ILE A 307 -5.49 -8.02 -1.69
C ILE A 307 -4.47 -9.16 -1.76
N PRO A 308 -3.90 -9.47 -2.95
CA PRO A 308 -2.90 -10.53 -3.15
C PRO A 308 -1.63 -10.38 -2.30
N LEU A 309 -1.32 -9.17 -1.85
CA LEU A 309 -0.09 -8.82 -1.14
C LEU A 309 -0.39 -8.41 0.30
N PRO A 310 0.53 -8.64 1.25
CA PRO A 310 0.39 -8.08 2.59
C PRO A 310 0.11 -6.57 2.55
N ALA A 311 -0.74 -6.08 3.46
CA ALA A 311 -1.20 -4.69 3.46
C ALA A 311 -0.05 -3.67 3.37
N LYS A 312 1.04 -3.90 4.11
CA LYS A 312 2.25 -3.05 4.08
C LYS A 312 2.90 -2.87 2.71
N PHE A 313 2.63 -3.79 1.77
CA PHE A 313 3.17 -3.80 0.42
C PHE A 313 2.11 -3.49 -0.63
N GLY A 314 0.87 -3.92 -0.46
CA GLY A 314 -0.14 -3.80 -1.52
C GLY A 314 -1.09 -2.61 -1.40
N THR A 315 -1.19 -1.96 -0.23
CA THR A 315 -2.09 -0.80 -0.07
C THR A 315 -1.41 0.50 -0.50
N SER A 316 -2.17 1.37 -1.16
CA SER A 316 -1.71 2.73 -1.45
C SER A 316 -1.39 3.47 -0.15
N PRO A 317 -0.25 4.17 -0.05
CA PRO A 317 0.07 4.94 1.15
C PRO A 317 -0.81 6.18 1.29
N ASN A 318 -1.65 6.50 0.30
CA ASN A 318 -2.59 7.60 0.38
C ASN A 318 -3.81 7.27 1.26
N VAL A 319 -4.07 5.99 1.55
CA VAL A 319 -5.19 5.50 2.36
C VAL A 319 -4.68 4.84 3.63
N PHE A 320 -3.76 5.50 4.32
CA PHE A 320 -3.11 4.96 5.51
C PHE A 320 -3.49 5.77 6.76
N PHE A 321 -4.05 5.09 7.76
CA PHE A 321 -4.35 5.64 9.06
C PHE A 321 -3.31 5.16 10.07
N GLU A 322 -2.67 6.12 10.76
CA GLU A 322 -1.72 5.86 11.83
C GLU A 322 -2.09 6.73 13.03
N PRO A 323 -2.13 6.17 14.26
CA PRO A 323 -2.25 6.98 15.46
C PRO A 323 -1.16 8.04 15.53
N SER A 324 -1.53 9.28 15.86
CA SER A 324 -0.57 10.30 16.25
C SER A 324 0.20 9.80 17.49
N LYS A 325 1.53 9.87 17.44
CA LYS A 325 2.41 9.59 18.58
C LYS A 325 2.15 10.55 19.73
#